data_AF-A0A8S1R743-F1
#
_entry.id   AF-A0A8S1R743-F1
#
_cell.length_a   1.000
_cell.length_b   1.000
_cell.length_c   1.000
_cell.angle_alpha   90.00
_cell.angle_beta   90.00
_cell.angle_gamma   90.00
#
_symmetry.space_group_name_H-M   'P 1'
#
loop_
_entity.id
_entity.type
_entity.pdbx_description
1 polymer ?
#
loop_
_entity_poly.entity_id
_entity_poly.type
_entity_poly.pdbx_seq_one_letter_code
_entity_poly.pdbx_strand_id
1 'polypeptide(L)'
;MNKTLKFNRRQQQPSEQMGFCVQCYSFIPIQQIDSHCLSCMESKRNNEYCFENISFQLDHIHQVASNRIIKCEQGSEKLKYLIRIQELCKQIENIKCYNILSIKKLKDIESEVKVLISYPPQSVTVIMLLTRLESLLKEKLELQNQRKLITYNSIPLDSEVRIKTEQVDSEGSNSRYNYRRYQSENNQKQQLEFKRNFYSKCLEMKVNLPKSHPSQQILVQEIYNYVIRKNYNQEQAYNFIQKCFSEQKNNQV
;
A
#
# COMPACT_ATOMS: atom_id res chain seq x y z
N MET A 1 -25.93 -62.34 15.49
CA MET A 1 -26.20 -60.89 15.47
C MET A 1 -24.89 -60.15 15.74
N ASN A 2 -24.19 -59.69 14.71
CA ASN A 2 -22.94 -58.93 14.83
C ASN A 2 -23.20 -57.48 14.39
N LYS A 3 -23.15 -56.52 15.33
CA LYS A 3 -23.20 -55.09 15.02
C LYS A 3 -21.77 -54.55 14.94
N THR A 4 -21.27 -54.38 13.73
CA THR A 4 -20.00 -53.69 13.45
C THR A 4 -20.19 -52.18 13.58
N LEU A 5 -19.58 -51.59 14.61
CA LEU A 5 -19.48 -50.14 14.77
C LEU A 5 -18.53 -49.58 13.70
N LYS A 6 -19.09 -48.92 12.68
CA LYS A 6 -18.32 -48.15 11.70
C LYS A 6 -17.86 -46.84 12.34
N PHE A 7 -16.57 -46.77 12.69
CA PHE A 7 -15.91 -45.51 13.00
C PHE A 7 -15.84 -44.64 11.72
N ASN A 8 -16.62 -43.58 11.68
CA ASN A 8 -16.45 -42.51 10.70
C ASN A 8 -15.15 -41.77 11.01
N ARG A 9 -14.08 -42.06 10.26
CA ARG A 9 -12.92 -41.16 10.15
C ARG A 9 -13.42 -39.86 9.53
N ARG A 10 -13.58 -38.81 10.33
CA ARG A 10 -13.70 -37.44 9.82
C ARG A 10 -12.42 -37.18 9.01
N GLN A 11 -12.54 -37.12 7.68
CA GLN A 11 -11.51 -36.59 6.82
C GLN A 11 -11.27 -35.14 7.27
N GLN A 12 -10.11 -34.89 7.89
CA GLN A 12 -9.67 -33.53 8.16
C GLN A 12 -9.52 -32.86 6.79
N GLN A 13 -10.38 -31.88 6.51
CA GLN A 13 -10.13 -30.99 5.38
C GLN A 13 -8.74 -30.37 5.58
N PRO A 14 -7.91 -30.28 4.52
CA PRO A 14 -6.63 -29.60 4.64
C PRO A 14 -6.95 -28.17 5.09
N SER A 15 -6.55 -27.82 6.31
CA SER A 15 -6.59 -26.43 6.77
C SER A 15 -5.95 -25.59 5.68
N GLU A 16 -6.65 -24.60 5.14
CA GLU A 16 -6.13 -23.68 4.15
C GLU A 16 -4.99 -22.89 4.78
N GLN A 17 -3.80 -23.49 4.82
CA GLN A 17 -2.63 -22.85 5.37
C GLN A 17 -2.28 -21.71 4.43
N MET A 18 -2.28 -20.50 4.95
CA MET A 18 -1.93 -19.28 4.22
C MET A 18 -0.50 -18.89 4.58
N GLY A 19 0.31 -18.60 3.58
CA GLY A 19 1.59 -17.93 3.75
C GLY A 19 1.48 -16.43 3.46
N PHE A 20 2.38 -15.64 4.04
CA PHE A 20 2.37 -14.19 3.89
C PHE A 20 3.52 -13.74 2.98
N CYS A 21 3.20 -13.09 1.86
CA CYS A 21 4.21 -12.53 0.98
C CYS A 21 4.67 -11.17 1.50
N VAL A 22 5.96 -11.07 1.85
CA VAL A 22 6.57 -9.82 2.34
C VAL A 22 6.72 -8.74 1.26
N GLN A 23 6.59 -9.13 -0.01
CA GLN A 23 6.78 -8.22 -1.15
C GLN A 23 5.51 -7.45 -1.50
N CYS A 24 4.35 -8.11 -1.45
CA CYS A 24 3.03 -7.53 -1.78
C CYS A 24 2.10 -7.43 -0.57
N TYR A 25 2.54 -7.89 0.61
CA TYR A 25 1.78 -7.92 1.86
C TYR A 25 0.45 -8.67 1.79
N SER A 26 0.32 -9.63 0.87
CA SER A 26 -0.90 -10.44 0.70
C SER A 26 -0.75 -11.81 1.35
N PHE A 27 -1.86 -12.34 1.88
CA PHE A 27 -1.96 -13.73 2.30
C PHE A 27 -2.28 -14.60 1.07
N ILE A 28 -1.48 -15.63 0.85
CA ILE A 28 -1.56 -16.51 -0.31
C ILE A 28 -1.68 -17.94 0.21
N PRO A 29 -2.53 -18.80 -0.38
CA PRO A 29 -2.54 -20.22 -0.07
C PRO A 29 -1.13 -20.81 -0.17
N ILE A 30 -0.67 -21.59 0.80
CA ILE A 30 0.68 -22.17 0.82
C ILE A 30 0.99 -22.93 -0.48
N GLN A 31 -0.02 -23.55 -1.10
CA GLN A 31 0.13 -24.27 -2.38
C GLN A 31 0.52 -23.35 -3.55
N GLN A 32 0.21 -22.06 -3.46
CA GLN A 32 0.47 -21.06 -4.50
C GLN A 32 1.62 -20.12 -4.14
N ILE A 33 2.20 -20.22 -2.93
CA ILE A 33 3.15 -19.22 -2.43
C ILE A 33 4.42 -19.13 -3.27
N ASP A 34 4.95 -20.25 -3.75
CA ASP A 34 6.17 -20.25 -4.57
C ASP A 34 5.92 -19.59 -5.92
N SER A 35 4.81 -19.94 -6.58
CA SER A 35 4.39 -19.32 -7.85
C SER A 35 4.08 -17.83 -7.71
N HIS A 36 3.46 -17.44 -6.59
CA HIS A 36 3.22 -16.05 -6.26
C HIS A 36 4.53 -15.30 -6.02
N CYS A 37 5.47 -15.87 -5.26
CA CYS A 37 6.74 -15.20 -4.96
C CYS A 37 7.52 -14.90 -6.25
N LEU A 38 7.58 -15.84 -7.19
CA LEU A 38 8.24 -15.63 -8.49
C LEU A 38 7.57 -14.49 -9.28
N SER A 39 6.26 -14.59 -9.50
CA SER A 39 5.50 -13.58 -10.26
C SER A 39 5.47 -12.20 -9.57
N CYS A 40 5.41 -12.17 -8.23
CA CYS A 40 5.44 -10.94 -7.45
C CYS A 40 6.80 -10.25 -7.51
N MET A 41 7.90 -11.01 -7.50
CA MET A 41 9.24 -10.46 -7.65
C MET A 41 9.46 -9.89 -9.05
N GLU A 42 9.04 -10.61 -10.09
CA GLU A 42 9.08 -10.11 -11.47
C GLU A 42 8.23 -8.86 -11.66
N SER A 43 7.00 -8.87 -11.13
CA SER A 43 6.10 -7.70 -11.18
C SER A 43 6.70 -6.48 -10.49
N LYS A 44 7.43 -6.66 -9.38
CA LYS A 44 8.12 -5.55 -8.72
C LYS A 44 9.26 -4.99 -9.58
N ARG A 45 10.09 -5.86 -10.16
CA ARG A 45 11.19 -5.45 -11.05
C ARG A 45 10.67 -4.71 -12.28
N ASN A 46 9.62 -5.23 -12.90
CA ASN A 46 8.99 -4.60 -14.06
C ASN A 46 8.44 -3.22 -13.70
N ASN A 47 7.77 -3.09 -12.56
CA ASN A 47 7.27 -1.79 -12.10
C ASN A 47 8.41 -0.80 -11.81
N GLU A 48 9.49 -1.23 -11.17
CA GLU A 48 10.67 -0.39 -10.92
C GLU A 48 11.28 0.10 -12.23
N TYR A 49 11.45 -0.79 -13.21
CA TYR A 49 11.91 -0.44 -14.56
C TYR A 49 10.98 0.57 -15.26
N CYS A 50 9.66 0.39 -15.17
CA CYS A 50 8.70 1.35 -15.72
C CYS A 50 8.82 2.74 -15.08
N PHE A 51 9.04 2.82 -13.76
CA PHE A 51 9.27 4.11 -13.09
C PHE A 51 10.57 4.78 -13.53
N GLU A 52 11.65 4.01 -13.69
CA GLU A 52 12.92 4.52 -14.22
C GLU A 52 12.77 5.03 -15.66
N ASN A 53 12.06 4.28 -16.50
CA ASN A 53 11.77 4.70 -17.88
C ASN A 53 10.95 5.99 -17.92
N ILE A 54 9.91 6.13 -17.09
CA ILE A 54 9.15 7.38 -16.97
C ILE A 54 10.06 8.53 -16.54
N SER A 55 10.94 8.31 -15.56
CA SER A 55 11.89 9.32 -15.08
C SER A 55 12.82 9.78 -16.20
N PHE A 56 13.42 8.83 -16.93
CA PHE A 56 14.31 9.11 -18.06
C PHE A 56 13.61 9.94 -19.15
N GLN A 57 12.35 9.64 -19.42
CA GLN A 57 11.60 10.37 -20.44
C GLN A 57 11.16 11.77 -19.98
N LEU A 58 10.85 11.95 -18.70
CA LEU A 58 10.59 13.26 -18.11
C LEU A 58 11.86 14.14 -18.18
N ASP A 59 13.03 13.57 -17.90
CA ASP A 59 14.32 14.24 -18.06
C ASP A 59 14.56 14.66 -19.51
N HIS A 60 14.27 13.78 -20.47
CA HIS A 60 14.38 14.10 -21.88
C HIS A 60 13.46 15.27 -22.28
N ILE A 61 12.19 15.26 -21.84
CA ILE A 61 11.25 16.38 -22.07
C ILE A 61 11.80 17.66 -21.44
N HIS A 62 12.31 17.58 -20.21
CA HIS A 62 12.88 18.72 -19.51
C HIS A 62 14.08 19.30 -20.27
N GLN A 63 14.99 18.45 -20.77
CA GLN A 63 16.14 18.88 -21.57
C GLN A 63 15.72 19.54 -22.88
N VAL A 64 14.77 18.94 -23.61
CA VAL A 64 14.23 19.51 -24.85
C VAL A 64 13.59 20.87 -24.59
N ALA A 65 12.78 21.01 -23.54
CA ALA A 65 12.19 22.29 -23.16
C ALA A 65 13.26 23.33 -22.81
N SER A 66 14.26 22.95 -22.01
CA SER A 66 15.39 23.81 -21.60
C SER A 66 16.14 24.38 -22.81
N ASN A 67 16.49 23.51 -23.77
CA ASN A 67 17.21 23.90 -24.98
C ASN A 67 16.39 24.84 -25.88
N ARG A 68 15.06 24.71 -25.86
CA ARG A 68 14.16 25.55 -26.64
C ARG A 68 13.91 26.91 -25.99
N ILE A 69 13.95 27.00 -24.66
CA ILE A 69 13.83 28.26 -23.91
C ILE A 69 14.97 29.22 -24.27
N ILE A 70 16.21 28.73 -24.33
CA ILE A 70 17.39 29.53 -24.68
C ILE A 70 17.24 30.21 -26.05
N LYS A 71 16.53 29.56 -26.98
CA LYS A 71 16.32 30.03 -28.35
C LYS A 71 14.99 30.76 -28.55
N CYS A 72 14.23 31.00 -27.49
CA CYS A 72 12.90 31.59 -27.56
C CYS A 72 12.94 33.09 -27.25
N GLU A 73 12.19 33.89 -28.00
CA GLU A 73 12.05 35.32 -27.73
C GLU A 73 11.41 35.54 -26.36
N GLN A 74 11.96 36.49 -25.60
CA GLN A 74 11.43 36.87 -24.29
C GLN A 74 9.99 37.39 -24.43
N GLY A 75 9.12 36.95 -23.51
CA GLY A 75 7.71 37.35 -23.49
C GLY A 75 6.79 36.58 -24.44
N SER A 76 7.33 35.74 -25.33
CA SER A 76 6.50 34.91 -26.23
C SER A 76 5.60 33.93 -25.45
N GLU A 77 4.39 33.68 -25.96
CA GLU A 77 3.50 32.68 -25.35
C GLU A 77 4.15 31.30 -25.31
N LYS A 78 4.89 30.95 -26.37
CA LYS A 78 5.68 29.73 -26.46
C LYS A 78 6.64 29.57 -25.28
N LEU A 79 7.31 30.64 -24.86
CA LEU A 79 8.21 30.62 -23.71
C LEU A 79 7.45 30.27 -22.42
N LYS A 80 6.25 30.84 -22.21
CA LYS A 80 5.42 30.54 -21.04
C LYS A 80 5.07 29.05 -20.96
N TYR A 81 4.68 28.45 -22.08
CA TYR A 81 4.40 27.02 -22.14
C TYR A 81 5.64 26.17 -21.85
N LEU A 82 6.79 26.51 -22.42
CA LEU A 82 8.03 25.75 -22.21
C LEU A 82 8.48 25.79 -20.74
N ILE A 83 8.38 26.95 -20.10
CA ILE A 83 8.65 27.08 -18.65
C ILE A 83 7.67 26.20 -17.86
N ARG A 84 6.38 26.27 -18.19
CA ARG A 84 5.37 25.48 -17.47
C ARG A 84 5.59 23.98 -17.64
N ILE A 85 5.95 23.51 -18.84
CA ILE A 85 6.30 22.10 -19.09
C ILE A 85 7.46 21.65 -18.19
N GLN A 86 8.51 22.46 -18.03
CA GLN A 86 9.62 22.11 -17.13
C GLN A 86 9.17 22.00 -15.68
N GLU A 87 8.34 22.93 -15.21
CA GLU A 87 7.79 22.89 -13.85
C GLU A 87 6.96 21.63 -13.63
N LEU A 88 6.12 21.27 -14.60
CA LEU A 88 5.31 20.06 -14.53
C LEU A 88 6.17 18.79 -14.53
N CYS A 89 7.21 18.70 -15.36
CA CYS A 89 8.16 17.58 -15.30
C CYS A 89 8.76 17.42 -13.89
N LYS A 90 9.25 18.51 -13.30
CA LYS A 90 9.81 18.50 -11.94
C LYS A 90 8.78 18.11 -10.89
N GLN A 91 7.55 18.62 -10.99
CA GLN A 91 6.47 18.25 -10.05
C GLN A 91 6.15 16.76 -10.14
N ILE A 92 6.06 16.21 -11.36
CA ILE A 92 5.79 14.80 -11.57
C ILE A 92 6.91 13.94 -11.00
N GLU A 93 8.16 14.28 -11.29
CA GLU A 93 9.34 13.54 -10.81
C GLU A 93 9.41 13.50 -9.28
N ASN A 94 9.11 14.62 -8.62
CA ASN A 94 9.12 14.74 -7.17
C ASN A 94 8.01 13.94 -6.46
N ILE A 95 6.97 13.51 -7.18
CA ILE A 95 5.94 12.63 -6.63
C ILE A 95 6.47 11.19 -6.60
N LYS A 96 7.08 10.82 -5.47
CA LYS A 96 7.66 9.50 -5.20
C LYS A 96 6.77 8.57 -4.36
N CYS A 97 5.78 9.14 -3.67
CA CYS A 97 4.88 8.38 -2.80
C CYS A 97 3.70 7.77 -3.59
N TYR A 98 3.09 6.73 -3.02
CA TYR A 98 1.97 5.96 -3.61
C TYR A 98 0.67 6.08 -2.79
N ASN A 99 0.50 7.20 -2.09
CA ASN A 99 -0.66 7.42 -1.23
C ASN A 99 -1.80 8.12 -1.99
N ILE A 100 -2.96 8.25 -1.35
CA ILE A 100 -4.11 8.86 -2.02
C ILE A 100 -3.87 10.33 -2.40
N LEU A 101 -3.00 11.03 -1.66
CA LEU A 101 -2.65 12.42 -1.92
C LEU A 101 -1.73 12.54 -3.14
N SER A 102 -0.77 11.63 -3.33
CA SER A 102 0.09 11.62 -4.51
C SER A 102 -0.71 11.33 -5.78
N ILE A 103 -1.66 10.39 -5.71
CA ILE A 103 -2.58 10.09 -6.81
C ILE A 103 -3.43 11.31 -7.14
N LYS A 104 -3.98 11.99 -6.12
CA LYS A 104 -4.75 13.23 -6.33
C LYS A 104 -3.90 14.30 -7.02
N LYS A 105 -2.67 14.55 -6.53
CA LYS A 105 -1.74 15.50 -7.16
C LYS A 105 -1.45 15.15 -8.62
N LEU A 106 -1.23 13.87 -8.94
CA LEU A 106 -1.02 13.45 -10.32
C LEU A 106 -2.26 13.69 -11.21
N LYS A 107 -3.47 13.49 -10.68
CA LYS A 107 -4.72 13.80 -11.39
C LYS A 107 -4.93 15.31 -11.58
N ASP A 108 -4.56 16.11 -10.60
CA ASP A 108 -4.62 17.57 -10.70
C ASP A 108 -3.66 18.06 -11.80
N ILE A 109 -2.44 17.51 -11.85
CA ILE A 109 -1.46 17.77 -12.91
C ILE A 109 -1.97 17.27 -14.28
N GLU A 110 -2.56 16.07 -14.36
CA GLU A 110 -3.15 15.55 -15.60
C GLU A 110 -4.25 16.48 -16.13
N SER A 111 -5.11 16.97 -15.25
CA SER A 111 -6.18 17.92 -15.60
C SER A 111 -5.59 19.22 -16.13
N GLU A 112 -4.52 19.71 -15.51
CA GLU A 112 -3.82 20.91 -15.96
C GLU A 112 -3.19 20.73 -17.35
N VAL A 113 -2.49 19.60 -17.59
CA VAL A 113 -1.91 19.28 -18.90
C VAL A 113 -2.99 19.23 -19.97
N LYS A 114 -4.16 18.64 -19.68
CA LYS A 114 -5.30 18.62 -20.60
C LYS A 114 -5.80 20.02 -20.93
N VAL A 115 -5.84 20.93 -19.96
CA VAL A 115 -6.18 22.34 -20.20
C VAL A 115 -5.14 22.98 -21.12
N LEU A 116 -3.84 22.79 -20.86
CA LEU A 116 -2.76 23.33 -21.70
C LEU A 116 -2.80 22.79 -23.14
N ILE A 117 -3.23 21.53 -23.34
CA ILE A 117 -3.45 20.95 -24.68
C ILE A 117 -4.69 21.55 -25.34
N SER A 118 -5.76 21.77 -24.58
CA SER A 118 -7.05 22.28 -25.08
C SER A 118 -6.99 23.75 -25.50
N TYR A 119 -6.01 24.51 -24.99
CA TYR A 119 -5.64 25.83 -25.49
C TYR A 119 -4.36 25.73 -26.31
N PRO A 120 -4.40 25.08 -27.51
CA PRO A 120 -3.20 24.58 -28.13
C PRO A 120 -2.28 25.75 -28.51
N PRO A 121 -1.02 25.72 -28.05
CA PRO A 121 -0.02 26.67 -28.52
C PRO A 121 0.18 26.49 -30.01
N GLN A 122 0.41 27.59 -30.75
CA GLN A 122 0.71 27.54 -32.19
C GLN A 122 1.98 26.73 -32.53
N SER A 123 2.79 26.39 -31.51
CA SER A 123 4.02 25.63 -31.68
C SER A 123 3.78 24.12 -31.60
N VAL A 124 4.00 23.44 -32.73
CA VAL A 124 4.00 21.96 -32.83
C VAL A 124 4.88 21.30 -31.77
N THR A 125 6.06 21.87 -31.50
CA THR A 125 6.98 21.35 -30.46
C THR A 125 6.32 21.33 -29.09
N VAL A 126 5.60 22.40 -28.73
CA VAL A 126 4.94 22.49 -27.42
C VAL A 126 3.79 21.48 -27.33
N ILE A 127 3.00 21.35 -28.40
CA ILE A 127 1.94 20.33 -28.48
C ILE A 127 2.53 18.93 -28.27
N MET A 128 3.61 18.59 -28.99
CA MET A 128 4.26 17.27 -28.85
C MET A 128 4.76 17.01 -27.43
N LEU A 129 5.35 18.01 -26.77
CA LEU A 129 5.83 17.87 -25.39
C LEU A 129 4.66 17.67 -24.42
N LEU A 130 3.57 18.44 -24.57
CA LEU A 130 2.38 18.32 -23.71
C LEU A 130 1.68 16.98 -23.90
N THR A 131 1.47 16.53 -25.15
CA THR A 131 0.88 15.21 -25.43
C THR A 131 1.74 14.08 -24.89
N ARG A 132 3.07 14.18 -25.00
CA ARG A 132 3.96 13.17 -24.40
C ARG A 132 3.88 13.19 -22.88
N LEU A 133 3.82 14.36 -22.27
CA LEU A 133 3.67 14.52 -20.83
C LEU A 133 2.36 13.92 -20.32
N GLU A 134 1.25 14.12 -21.04
CA GLU A 134 -0.05 13.52 -20.74
C GLU A 134 0.02 11.98 -20.76
N SER A 135 0.68 11.42 -21.77
CA SER A 135 0.89 9.97 -21.87
C SER A 135 1.67 9.42 -20.66
N LEU A 136 2.73 10.11 -20.24
CA LEU A 136 3.55 9.68 -19.10
C LEU A 136 2.82 9.79 -17.77
N LEU A 137 1.96 10.81 -17.64
CA LEU A 137 1.09 10.96 -16.47
C LEU A 137 0.10 9.80 -16.33
N LYS A 138 -0.52 9.38 -17.45
CA LYS A 138 -1.43 8.23 -17.47
C LYS A 138 -0.71 6.94 -17.09
N GLU A 139 0.47 6.69 -17.67
CA GLU A 139 1.30 5.53 -17.35
C GLU A 139 1.70 5.52 -15.85
N LYS A 140 2.15 6.67 -15.33
CA LYS A 140 2.49 6.81 -13.91
C LYS A 140 1.29 6.58 -12.98
N LEU A 141 0.13 7.13 -13.33
CA LEU A 141 -1.12 6.93 -12.57
C LEU A 141 -1.54 5.47 -12.55
N GLU A 142 -1.44 4.76 -13.68
CA GLU A 142 -1.76 3.35 -13.78
C GLU A 142 -0.86 2.52 -12.86
N LEU A 143 0.47 2.74 -12.91
CA LEU A 143 1.44 2.07 -12.04
C LEU A 143 1.18 2.36 -10.56
N GLN A 144 0.80 3.60 -10.20
CA GLN A 144 0.44 3.93 -8.81
C GLN A 144 -0.85 3.21 -8.36
N ASN A 145 -1.84 3.10 -9.25
CA ASN A 145 -3.09 2.41 -8.94
C ASN A 145 -2.89 0.89 -8.80
N GLN A 146 -2.06 0.28 -9.65
CA GLN A 146 -1.68 -1.13 -9.55
C GLN A 146 -1.02 -1.43 -8.18
N ARG A 147 -0.12 -0.56 -7.70
CA ARG A 147 0.47 -0.69 -6.36
C ARG A 147 -0.54 -0.50 -5.22
N LYS A 148 -1.57 0.32 -5.40
CA LYS A 148 -2.64 0.49 -4.41
C LYS A 148 -3.49 -0.79 -4.28
N LEU A 149 -3.86 -1.42 -5.40
CA LEU A 149 -4.68 -2.66 -5.40
C LEU A 149 -3.99 -3.80 -4.64
N ILE A 150 -2.67 -3.91 -4.73
CA ILE A 150 -1.86 -4.87 -3.97
C ILE A 150 -2.01 -4.66 -2.44
N THR A 151 -2.20 -3.41 -2.00
CA THR A 151 -2.33 -3.08 -0.57
C THR A 151 -3.75 -3.30 -0.03
N TYR A 152 -4.78 -3.25 -0.89
CA TYR A 152 -6.18 -3.41 -0.48
C TYR A 152 -6.72 -4.84 -0.65
N ASN A 153 -6.23 -5.61 -1.64
CA ASN A 153 -6.63 -7.00 -1.86
C ASN A 153 -6.01 -7.99 -0.86
N SER A 154 -5.17 -7.51 0.06
CA SER A 154 -4.65 -8.29 1.19
C SER A 154 -5.60 -8.38 2.38
N ILE A 155 -6.78 -7.75 2.28
CA ILE A 155 -7.85 -7.82 3.28
C ILE A 155 -8.95 -8.75 2.73
N PRO A 156 -9.25 -9.88 3.38
CA PRO A 156 -10.33 -10.77 2.95
C PRO A 156 -11.67 -10.03 2.91
N LEU A 157 -12.31 -9.99 1.74
CA LEU A 157 -13.58 -9.29 1.50
C LEU A 157 -14.79 -9.89 2.25
N ASP A 158 -14.67 -11.10 2.82
CA ASP A 158 -15.79 -11.82 3.46
C ASP A 158 -15.74 -11.89 4.99
N SER A 159 -15.07 -10.94 5.65
CA SER A 159 -15.28 -10.77 7.09
C SER A 159 -16.24 -9.61 7.34
N GLU A 160 -17.48 -9.94 7.75
CA GLU A 160 -18.53 -9.04 8.21
C GLU A 160 -18.13 -8.24 9.48
N VAL A 161 -16.97 -7.61 9.50
CA VAL A 161 -16.67 -6.55 10.46
C VAL A 161 -17.13 -5.25 9.82
N ARG A 162 -18.45 -5.08 9.82
CA ARG A 162 -19.14 -3.83 9.58
C ARG A 162 -18.52 -2.78 10.50
N ILE A 163 -17.70 -1.91 9.93
CA ILE A 163 -17.15 -0.73 10.59
C ILE A 163 -18.34 0.16 10.95
N LYS A 164 -18.88 -0.02 12.16
CA LYS A 164 -19.75 0.98 12.79
C LYS A 164 -18.86 2.11 13.30
N THR A 165 -18.57 3.05 12.41
CA THR A 165 -18.22 4.43 12.78
C THR A 165 -19.09 5.38 11.98
N GLU A 166 -20.40 5.21 12.14
CA GLU A 166 -21.36 6.31 12.02
C GLU A 166 -22.01 6.40 13.41
N GLN A 167 -21.44 7.26 14.26
CA GLN A 167 -22.20 7.79 15.37
C GLN A 167 -23.13 8.83 14.78
N VAL A 168 -24.40 8.53 14.94
CA VAL A 168 -25.56 9.39 14.70
C VAL A 168 -25.34 10.73 15.38
N ASP A 169 -25.39 11.80 14.60
CA ASP A 169 -25.53 13.16 15.09
C ASP A 169 -26.83 13.26 15.90
N SER A 170 -26.70 13.64 17.16
CA SER A 170 -27.79 14.16 17.98
C SER A 170 -27.38 15.54 18.46
N GLU A 171 -28.33 16.46 18.33
CA GLU A 171 -28.20 17.90 18.29
C GLU A 171 -27.59 18.54 19.54
N GLY A 172 -26.96 19.71 19.33
CA GLY A 172 -26.84 20.75 20.34
C GLY A 172 -25.44 20.96 20.93
N SER A 173 -24.67 21.87 20.32
CA SER A 173 -23.92 22.93 21.01
C SER A 173 -22.72 23.40 20.17
N ASN A 174 -22.70 24.69 19.86
CA ASN A 174 -21.53 25.41 19.36
C ASN A 174 -20.27 25.05 20.17
N SER A 175 -19.22 24.52 19.54
CA SER A 175 -17.85 25.05 19.67
C SER A 175 -16.81 24.23 18.90
N ARG A 176 -15.93 25.00 18.23
CA ARG A 176 -14.53 24.71 17.88
C ARG A 176 -14.28 23.57 16.88
N TYR A 177 -14.01 24.00 15.65
CA TYR A 177 -13.14 23.33 14.70
C TYR A 177 -11.89 22.76 15.38
N ASN A 178 -11.91 21.46 15.68
CA ASN A 178 -10.71 20.72 16.02
C ASN A 178 -10.06 20.25 14.71
N TYR A 179 -9.07 21.03 14.27
CA TYR A 179 -8.02 20.56 13.36
C TYR A 179 -7.47 19.23 13.90
N ARG A 180 -7.90 18.09 13.35
CA ARG A 180 -7.19 16.83 13.57
C ARG A 180 -5.83 16.94 12.89
N ARG A 181 -4.84 17.25 13.72
CA ARG A 181 -3.40 17.16 13.53
C ARG A 181 -2.99 16.19 12.42
N TYR A 182 -2.22 16.76 11.48
CA TYR A 182 -1.21 16.10 10.67
C TYR A 182 -0.67 14.81 11.30
N GLN A 183 -0.96 13.68 10.66
CA GLN A 183 -0.26 12.42 10.94
C GLN A 183 1.07 12.45 10.17
N SER A 184 2.15 12.75 10.87
CA SER A 184 3.53 12.76 10.35
C SER A 184 3.92 11.36 9.85
N GLU A 185 4.63 11.29 8.72
CA GLU A 185 5.19 10.07 8.09
C GLU A 185 6.02 9.20 9.06
N ASN A 186 6.57 9.80 10.12
CA ASN A 186 7.28 9.09 11.17
C ASN A 186 6.37 8.10 11.94
N ASN A 187 5.10 8.43 12.15
CA ASN A 187 4.18 7.56 12.87
C ASN A 187 3.77 6.34 12.02
N GLN A 188 3.71 6.47 10.69
CA GLN A 188 3.42 5.33 9.81
C GLN A 188 4.61 4.36 9.73
N LYS A 189 5.83 4.87 9.62
CA LYS A 189 7.03 4.03 9.68
C LYS A 189 7.14 3.30 11.02
N GLN A 190 6.90 3.99 12.13
CA GLN A 190 6.90 3.39 13.47
C GLN A 190 5.81 2.32 13.64
N GLN A 191 4.60 2.54 13.12
CA GLN A 191 3.54 1.53 13.16
C GLN A 191 3.87 0.29 12.32
N LEU A 192 4.49 0.48 11.15
CA LEU A 192 4.91 -0.62 10.28
C LEU A 192 6.08 -1.40 10.88
N GLU A 193 7.03 -0.71 11.49
CA GLU A 193 8.17 -1.32 12.19
C GLU A 193 7.71 -2.10 13.42
N PHE A 194 6.79 -1.52 14.21
CA PHE A 194 6.13 -2.21 15.31
C PHE A 194 5.42 -3.48 14.84
N LYS A 195 4.63 -3.40 13.76
CA LYS A 195 3.95 -4.55 13.17
C LYS A 195 4.94 -5.62 12.72
N ARG A 196 6.02 -5.25 12.04
CA ARG A 196 7.06 -6.20 11.60
C ARG A 196 7.69 -6.91 12.80
N ASN A 197 8.15 -6.15 13.79
CA ASN A 197 8.80 -6.69 14.98
C ASN A 197 7.86 -7.61 15.77
N PHE A 198 6.58 -7.22 15.86
CA PHE A 198 5.53 -8.03 16.50
C PHE A 198 5.34 -9.38 15.81
N TYR A 199 5.15 -9.39 14.49
CA TYR A 199 4.91 -10.63 13.74
C TYR A 199 6.13 -11.54 13.73
N SER A 200 7.34 -10.98 13.54
CA SER A 200 8.58 -11.76 13.60
C SER A 200 8.73 -12.45 14.96
N LYS A 201 8.44 -11.76 16.06
CA LYS A 201 8.55 -12.35 17.39
C LYS A 201 7.51 -13.43 17.66
N CYS A 202 6.26 -13.20 17.28
CA CYS A 202 5.21 -14.22 17.38
C CYS A 202 5.57 -15.48 16.61
N LEU A 203 6.12 -15.35 15.40
CA LEU A 203 6.54 -16.49 14.59
C LEU A 203 7.74 -17.22 15.20
N GLU A 204 8.75 -16.49 15.68
CA GLU A 204 9.90 -17.08 16.39
C GLU A 204 9.45 -17.93 17.59
N MET A 205 8.55 -17.39 18.42
CA MET A 205 8.03 -18.11 19.59
C MET A 205 7.19 -19.32 19.16
N LYS A 206 6.38 -19.17 18.12
CA LYS A 206 5.51 -20.24 17.61
C LYS A 206 6.30 -21.38 16.96
N VAL A 207 7.42 -21.10 16.29
CA VAL A 207 8.31 -22.13 15.73
C VAL A 207 8.98 -22.98 16.82
N ASN A 208 9.27 -22.38 17.97
CA ASN A 208 9.89 -23.06 19.10
C ASN A 208 8.91 -23.93 19.92
N LEU A 209 7.61 -23.86 19.65
CA LEU A 209 6.60 -24.66 20.33
C LEU A 209 6.38 -26.01 19.64
N PRO A 210 6.09 -27.09 20.39
CA PRO A 210 5.69 -28.37 19.81
C PRO A 210 4.49 -28.22 18.87
N LYS A 211 4.43 -29.01 17.79
CA LYS A 211 3.29 -29.00 16.84
C LYS A 211 1.95 -29.34 17.51
N SER A 212 1.98 -30.03 18.65
CA SER A 212 0.81 -30.36 19.48
C SER A 212 0.38 -29.25 20.44
N HIS A 213 1.14 -28.15 20.54
CA HIS A 213 0.85 -27.07 21.48
C HIS A 213 -0.41 -26.27 21.06
N PRO A 214 -1.34 -25.95 21.96
CA PRO A 214 -2.59 -25.25 21.62
C PRO A 214 -2.34 -23.89 20.96
N SER A 215 -1.28 -23.18 21.37
CA SER A 215 -0.90 -21.90 20.75
C SER A 215 -0.46 -22.00 19.29
N GLN A 216 -0.25 -23.20 18.74
CA GLN A 216 -0.07 -23.40 17.29
C GLN A 216 -1.33 -23.05 16.49
N GLN A 217 -2.52 -23.17 17.10
CA GLN A 217 -3.79 -22.88 16.45
C GLN A 217 -4.15 -21.39 16.46
N ILE A 218 -3.53 -20.60 17.34
CA ILE A 218 -3.80 -19.16 17.47
C ILE A 218 -3.23 -18.41 16.27
N LEU A 219 -4.05 -17.58 15.62
CA LEU A 219 -3.60 -16.73 14.52
C LEU A 219 -2.85 -15.52 15.06
N VAL A 220 -1.64 -15.28 14.56
CA VAL A 220 -0.81 -14.12 14.96
C VAL A 220 -1.55 -12.79 14.74
N GLN A 221 -2.43 -12.75 13.73
CA GLN A 221 -3.27 -11.59 13.42
C GLN A 221 -4.30 -11.30 14.53
N GLU A 222 -4.85 -12.31 15.20
CA GLU A 222 -5.80 -12.12 16.30
C GLU A 222 -5.09 -11.52 17.53
N ILE A 223 -3.90 -12.02 17.85
CA ILE A 223 -3.05 -11.48 18.91
C ILE A 223 -2.68 -10.02 18.59
N TYR A 224 -2.31 -9.73 17.35
CA TYR A 224 -2.00 -8.36 16.92
C TYR A 224 -3.20 -7.43 17.07
N ASN A 225 -4.38 -7.84 16.60
CA ASN A 225 -5.60 -7.05 16.72
C ASN A 225 -5.97 -6.76 18.18
N TYR A 226 -5.74 -7.72 19.08
CA TYR A 226 -5.95 -7.52 20.51
C TYR A 226 -5.00 -6.47 21.10
N VAL A 227 -3.71 -6.55 20.76
CA VAL A 227 -2.66 -5.63 21.20
C VAL A 227 -2.92 -4.20 20.73
N ILE A 228 -3.38 -4.04 19.49
CA ILE A 228 -3.77 -2.74 18.94
C ILE A 228 -5.02 -2.20 19.63
N ARG A 229 -6.06 -3.02 19.84
CA ARG A 229 -7.29 -2.59 20.55
C ARG A 229 -7.02 -2.15 21.99
N LYS A 230 -6.03 -2.77 22.65
CA LYS A 230 -5.63 -2.42 24.01
C LYS A 230 -4.59 -1.31 24.10
N ASN A 231 -4.15 -0.75 22.97
CA ASN A 231 -3.10 0.28 22.89
C ASN A 231 -1.83 -0.11 23.66
N TYR A 232 -1.40 -1.37 23.55
CA TYR A 232 -0.18 -1.81 24.21
C TYR A 232 1.06 -1.17 23.59
N ASN A 233 1.97 -0.72 24.45
CA ASN A 233 3.31 -0.35 24.03
C ASN A 233 4.15 -1.60 23.69
N GLN A 234 5.38 -1.41 23.22
CA GLN A 234 6.23 -2.52 22.73
C GLN A 234 6.55 -3.58 23.79
N GLU A 235 6.80 -3.16 25.03
CA GLU A 235 7.06 -4.09 26.15
C GLU A 235 5.78 -4.83 26.58
N GLN A 236 4.66 -4.13 26.65
CA GLN A 236 3.36 -4.72 26.99
C GLN A 236 2.89 -5.73 25.94
N ALA A 237 3.10 -5.41 24.66
CA ALA A 237 2.84 -6.30 23.54
C ALA A 237 3.70 -7.57 23.65
N TYR A 238 4.98 -7.42 23.97
CA TYR A 238 5.91 -8.53 24.14
C TYR A 238 5.53 -9.44 25.31
N ASN A 239 5.23 -8.86 26.46
CA ASN A 239 4.79 -9.61 27.65
C ASN A 239 3.46 -10.33 27.39
N PHE A 240 2.56 -9.73 26.61
CA PHE A 240 1.31 -10.36 26.20
C PHE A 240 1.54 -11.55 25.26
N ILE A 241 2.41 -11.38 24.25
CA ILE A 241 2.83 -12.46 23.35
C ILE A 241 3.41 -13.62 24.18
N GLN A 242 4.32 -13.33 25.11
CA GLN A 242 4.89 -14.32 26.00
C GLN A 242 3.80 -15.08 26.75
N LYS A 243 2.84 -14.41 27.39
CA LYS A 243 1.73 -15.09 28.08
C LYS A 243 0.91 -16.00 27.15
N CYS A 244 0.58 -15.53 25.94
CA CYS A 244 -0.16 -16.32 24.94
C CYS A 244 0.58 -17.60 24.49
N PHE A 245 1.91 -17.58 24.53
CA PHE A 245 2.76 -18.69 24.10
C PHE A 245 3.41 -19.47 25.27
N SER A 246 3.23 -19.05 26.52
CA SER A 246 3.86 -19.67 27.72
C SER A 246 2.88 -20.45 28.61
N GLU A 247 1.57 -20.22 28.53
CA GLU A 247 0.60 -20.87 29.43
C GLU A 247 -0.02 -22.14 28.83
N GLN A 248 0.60 -23.29 29.17
CA GLN A 248 -0.10 -24.41 29.85
C GLN A 248 0.90 -25.15 30.77
N LYS A 249 1.25 -24.50 31.87
CA LYS A 249 1.39 -25.17 33.17
C LYS A 249 0.53 -24.38 34.15
N ASN A 250 -0.65 -24.92 34.44
CA ASN A 250 -1.64 -24.55 35.48
C ASN A 250 -3.00 -24.05 34.97
N ASN A 251 -4.03 -24.65 35.58
CA ASN A 251 -5.49 -24.48 35.45
C ASN A 251 -6.11 -25.37 34.35
N GLN A 252 -6.71 -26.55 34.58
CA GLN A 252 -7.49 -27.08 35.72
C GLN A 252 -8.35 -26.04 36.43
N VAL A 253 -9.53 -25.82 35.85
CA VAL A 253 -10.79 -26.00 36.58
C VAL A 253 -11.59 -27.05 35.81
#